data_AF-A0A9P6WRX1-F1
#
_entry.id   AF-A0A9P6WRX1-F1
#
_cell.length_a   1.000
_cell.length_b   1.000
_cell.length_c   1.000
_cell.angle_alpha   90.00
_cell.angle_beta   90.00
_cell.angle_gamma   90.00
#
_symmetry.space_group_name_H-M   'P 1'
#
loop_
_entity.id
_entity.type
_entity.pdbx_description
1 polymer ?
#
loop_
_entity_poly.entity_id
_entity_poly.type
_entity_poly.pdbx_seq_one_letter_code
_entity_poly.pdbx_strand_id
1 'polypeptide(L)' 'MVFHAATELDGDETKTTGGRVLCVTALGDSVKMARDRVYEAIDGIHFDGRQYRSDIGWRALKPSQQKPKSHA' A
#
# COMPACT_ATOMS: atom_id res chain seq x y z
N MET A 1 0.32 8.40 1.96
CA MET A 1 1.37 8.61 2.96
C MET A 1 2.42 7.52 2.78
N VAL A 2 3.70 7.87 2.90
CA VAL A 2 4.82 6.92 2.79
C VAL A 2 5.52 6.89 4.13
N PHE A 3 5.70 5.69 4.68
CA PHE A 3 6.46 5.46 5.89
C PHE A 3 7.79 4.82 5.55
N HIS A 4 8.85 5.39 6.10
CA HIS A 4 10.21 4.88 5.99
C HIS A 4 10.41 3.71 6.95
N ALA A 5 10.98 2.62 6.46
CA ALA A 5 11.37 1.46 7.27
C ALA A 5 12.88 1.24 7.11
N ALA A 6 13.32 0.38 6.18
CA ALA A 6 14.74 0.16 5.90
C ALA A 6 15.29 1.22 4.94
N THR A 7 15.31 2.47 5.40
CA THR A 7 15.93 3.59 4.68
C THR A 7 16.81 4.42 5.60
N GLU A 8 17.84 5.04 5.04
CA GLU A 8 18.63 6.08 5.70
C GLU A 8 18.69 7.34 4.82
N LEU A 9 18.90 8.49 5.46
CA LEU A 9 19.19 9.74 4.77
C LEU A 9 20.72 9.89 4.70
N ASP A 10 21.27 9.95 3.50
CA ASP A 10 22.68 10.19 3.23
C ASP A 10 22.82 11.50 2.45
N GLY A 11 23.09 12.58 3.18
CA GLY A 11 23.01 13.94 2.65
C GLY A 11 21.59 14.30 2.23
N ASP A 12 21.41 14.60 0.94
CA ASP A 12 20.11 14.90 0.34
C ASP A 12 19.44 13.68 -0.31
N GLU A 13 20.09 12.51 -0.28
CA GLU A 13 19.58 11.28 -0.88
C GLU A 13 19.02 10.32 0.18
N THR A 14 17.89 9.69 -0.14
CA THR A 14 17.37 8.58 0.67
C THR A 14 17.85 7.25 0.09
N LYS A 15 18.56 6.44 0.89
CA LYS A 15 19.12 5.15 0.50
C LYS A 15 18.40 3.98 1.17
N THR A 16 18.38 2.82 0.51
CA THR A 16 17.81 1.58 1.05
C THR A 16 18.83 0.86 1.94
N THR A 17 18.43 0.39 3.12
CA THR A 17 19.35 -0.25 4.09
C THR A 17 18.95 -1.69 4.47
N GLY A 18 17.95 -2.26 3.80
CA GLY A 18 17.47 -3.62 4.08
C GLY A 18 16.27 -4.03 3.23
N GLY A 19 15.63 -5.14 3.60
CA GLY A 19 14.62 -5.78 2.74
C GLY A 19 13.28 -5.02 2.61
N ARG A 20 12.67 -4.62 3.73
CA ARG A 20 11.39 -3.88 3.73
C ARG A 20 11.66 -2.38 3.81
N VAL A 21 11.73 -1.74 2.65
CA VAL A 21 12.22 -0.36 2.51
C VAL A 21 11.15 0.68 2.91
N LEU A 22 9.97 0.63 2.28
CA LEU A 22 8.89 1.60 2.49
C LEU A 22 7.57 0.88 2.76
N CYS A 23 6.67 1.55 3.49
CA CYS A 23 5.26 1.20 3.60
C CYS A 23 4.41 2.33 3.04
N VAL A 24 3.76 2.09 1.89
CA VAL A 24 2.89 3.07 1.24
C VAL A 24 1.45 2.81 1.65
N THR A 25 0.78 3.84 2.17
CA THR A 25 -0.61 3.77 2.63
C THR A 25 -1.44 4.88 2.01
N ALA A 26 -2.71 4.58 1.73
CA ALA A 26 -3.68 5.58 1.31
C ALA A 26 -5.02 5.31 1.98
N LEU A 27 -5.80 6.36 2.16
CA LEU A 27 -7.18 6.29 2.61
C LEU A 27 -8.12 6.47 1.41
N GLY A 28 -9.31 5.89 1.50
CA GLY A 28 -10.39 6.09 0.54
C GLY A 28 -11.71 5.56 1.07
N ASP A 29 -12.81 6.02 0.49
CA ASP A 29 -14.17 5.69 0.95
C ASP A 29 -14.55 4.22 0.70
N SER A 30 -13.72 3.51 -0.05
CA SER A 30 -13.78 2.07 -0.23
C SER A 30 -12.38 1.47 -0.28
N VAL A 31 -12.28 0.16 -0.02
CA VAL A 31 -11.03 -0.60 -0.16
C VAL A 31 -10.48 -0.49 -1.58
N LYS A 32 -11.36 -0.47 -2.60
CA LYS A 32 -10.96 -0.28 -4.00
C LYS A 32 -10.24 1.06 -4.19
N MET A 33 -10.85 2.16 -3.75
CA MET A 33 -10.26 3.49 -3.88
C MET A 33 -8.94 3.63 -3.11
N ALA A 34 -8.89 3.11 -1.88
CA ALA A 34 -7.65 3.12 -1.10
C ALA A 34 -6.54 2.34 -1.83
N ARG A 35 -6.85 1.17 -2.39
CA ARG A 35 -5.93 0.34 -3.14
C ARG A 35 -5.42 1.03 -4.41
N ASP A 36 -6.32 1.62 -5.20
CA ASP A 36 -5.95 2.30 -6.45
C ASP A 36 -5.01 3.47 -6.15
N ARG A 37 -5.31 4.28 -5.12
CA ARG A 37 -4.44 5.37 -4.65
C ARG A 37 -3.06 4.91 -4.16
N VAL A 38 -2.96 3.73 -3.54
CA VAL A 38 -1.66 3.18 -3.14
C VAL A 38 -0.81 2.87 -4.37
N TYR A 39 -1.38 2.26 -5.41
CA TYR A 39 -0.63 1.92 -6.61
C TYR A 39 -0.25 3.16 -7.44
N GLU A 40 -1.14 4.15 -7.54
CA GLU A 40 -0.79 5.46 -8.12
C GLU A 40 0.39 6.13 -7.38
N ALA A 41 0.43 6.04 -6.05
CA ALA A 41 1.54 6.60 -5.27
C ALA A 41 2.85 5.81 -5.45
N ILE A 42 2.79 4.49 -5.66
CA ILE A 42 3.96 3.64 -5.91
C ILE A 42 4.59 3.96 -7.28
N ASP A 43 3.80 4.41 -8.25
CA ASP A 43 4.31 4.76 -9.59
C ASP A 43 5.33 5.89 -9.57
N GLY A 44 5.32 6.76 -8.55
CA GLY A 44 6.33 7.82 -8.38
C GLY A 44 7.61 7.40 -7.65
N ILE A 45 7.69 6.16 -7.13
CA ILE A 45 8.78 5.72 -6.26
C ILE A 45 9.70 4.75 -7.00
N HIS A 46 10.93 5.17 -7.33
CA HIS A 46 11.87 4.35 -8.11
C HIS A 46 13.20 4.16 -7.39
N PHE A 47 13.66 2.92 -7.36
CA PHE A 47 15.01 2.51 -6.99
C PHE A 47 15.28 1.11 -7.55
N ASP A 48 16.55 0.75 -7.66
CA ASP A 48 16.94 -0.53 -8.25
C ASP A 48 16.42 -1.72 -7.44
N GLY A 49 16.00 -2.78 -8.14
CA GLY A 49 15.50 -3.99 -7.51
C GLY A 49 14.17 -3.86 -6.76
N ARG A 50 13.45 -2.73 -6.83
CA ARG A 50 12.16 -2.55 -6.12
C ARG A 50 11.18 -3.68 -6.44
N GLN A 51 10.60 -4.30 -5.42
CA GLN A 51 9.57 -5.32 -5.54
C GLN A 51 8.37 -4.94 -4.67
N TYR A 52 7.17 -5.12 -5.20
CA TYR A 52 5.93 -4.98 -4.45
C TYR A 52 4.86 -5.90 -5.04
N ARG A 53 3.86 -6.24 -4.23
CA ARG A 53 2.72 -7.03 -4.67
C ARG A 53 1.65 -6.11 -5.26
N SER A 54 1.05 -6.53 -6.37
CA SER A 54 -0.08 -5.83 -7.02
C SER A 54 -1.45 -6.30 -6.55
N ASP A 55 -1.52 -7.29 -5.66
CA ASP A 55 -2.76 -7.92 -5.19
C ASP A 55 -3.10 -7.60 -3.73
N ILE A 56 -2.43 -6.64 -3.08
CA ILE A 56 -2.79 -6.25 -1.70
C ILE A 56 -4.27 -5.85 -1.62
N GLY A 57 -5.00 -6.48 -0.69
CA GLY A 57 -6.43 -6.25 -0.48
C GLY A 57 -7.39 -6.95 -1.46
N TRP A 58 -6.92 -7.76 -2.42
CA TRP A 58 -7.77 -8.31 -3.50
C TRP A 58 -9.00 -9.08 -3.01
N ARG A 59 -8.89 -9.79 -1.88
CA ARG A 59 -10.01 -10.55 -1.28
C ARG A 59 -11.13 -9.64 -0.77
N ALA A 60 -10.79 -8.45 -0.30
CA ALA A 60 -11.74 -7.46 0.21
C ALA A 60 -12.42 -6.65 -0.91
N LEU A 61 -11.98 -6.81 -2.16
CA LEU A 61 -12.67 -6.24 -3.33
C LEU A 61 -13.91 -7.06 -3.74
N LYS A 62 -14.04 -8.30 -3.23
CA LYS A 62 -15.25 -9.09 -3.46
C LYS A 62 -16.40 -8.47 -2.67
N PRO A 63 -17.59 -8.31 -3.25
CA PRO A 63 -18.76 -7.88 -2.50
C PRO A 63 -18.96 -8.82 -1.32
N SER A 64 -18.92 -8.28 -0.09
CA SER A 64 -19.29 -9.07 1.07
C SER A 64 -20.76 -9.46 0.90
N GLN A 65 -21.07 -10.76 0.91
CA GLN A 65 -22.44 -11.20 1.15
C GLN A 65 -22.81 -10.75 2.57
N GLN A 66 -23.41 -9.57 2.70
CA GLN A 66 -24.08 -9.18 3.93
C GLN A 66 -25.25 -10.16 4.10
N LYS A 67 -25.09 -11.16 4.97
CA LYS A 67 -26.25 -11.90 5.47
C LYS A 67 -27.13 -10.88 6.18
N PRO A 68 -28.43 -10.81 5.87
CA PRO A 68 -29.34 -9.91 6.58
C PRO A 68 -29.26 -10.22 8.07
N LYS A 69 -29.09 -9.18 8.90
CA LYS A 69 -29.20 -9.31 10.35
C LYS A 69 -30.63 -9.77 10.66
N SER A 70 -30.78 -11.02 11.04
CA SER A 70 -32.02 -11.55 11.62
C SER A 70 -32.22 -10.85 12.96
N HIS A 71 -33.09 -9.86 13.00
CA HIS A 71 -33.68 -9.38 14.24
C HIS A 71 -34.78 -10.39 14.61
N ALA A 72 -34.46 -11.27 15.55
CA ALA A 72 -35.43 -12.01 16.35
C ALA A 72 -35.59 -11.30 17.69
#